data_AF-A0A7V5R8E7-F1
#
_entry.id   AF-A0A7V5R8E7-F1
#
_cell.length_a   1.000
_cell.length_b   1.000
_cell.length_c   1.000
_cell.angle_alpha   90.00
_cell.angle_beta   90.00
_cell.angle_gamma   90.00
#
_symmetry.space_group_name_H-M   'P 1'
#
loop_
_entity.id
_entity.type
_entity.pdbx_description
1 polymer ?
#
loop_
_entity_poly.entity_id
_entity_poly.type
_entity_poly.pdbx_seq_one_letter_code
_entity_poly.pdbx_strand_id
1 'polypeptide(L)' 'MKRILVVDDEEQIRQMLAQMLGHEGYEVHTAENGEEGMRLV' A
#
# COMPACT_ATOMS: atom_id res chain seq x y z
N MET A 1 8.39 -2.43 -13.68
CA MET A 1 7.94 -1.62 -12.52
C MET A 1 8.00 -2.50 -11.28
N LYS A 2 8.49 -2.00 -10.14
CA LYS A 2 8.44 -2.74 -8.86
C LYS A 2 7.12 -2.43 -8.18
N ARG A 3 6.46 -3.45 -7.63
CA ARG A 3 5.18 -3.36 -6.93
C ARG A 3 5.38 -3.42 -5.42
N ILE A 4 4.65 -2.60 -4.67
CA ILE A 4 4.67 -2.56 -3.19
C ILE A 4 3.24 -2.69 -2.68
N LEU A 5 3.03 -3.51 -1.65
CA LEU A 5 1.79 -3.59 -0.89
C LEU A 5 2.01 -2.95 0.48
N VAL A 6 1.22 -1.94 0.82
CA VAL A 6 1.19 -1.31 2.15
C VAL A 6 0.00 -1.86 2.91
N VAL A 7 0.24 -2.47 4.08
CA VAL A 7 -0.81 -2.99 4.97
C VAL A 7 -0.74 -2.22 6.29
N ASP A 8 -1.78 -1.46 6.59
CA ASP A 8 -1.87 -0.62 7.79
C ASP A 8 -3.35 -0.34 8.09
N ASP A 9 -3.79 -0.49 9.34
CA ASP A 9 -5.18 -0.29 9.76
C ASP A 9 -5.57 1.19 9.85
N GLU A 10 -4.60 2.09 9.99
CA GLU A 10 -4.83 3.53 9.98
C GLU A 10 -4.84 4.08 8.54
N GLU A 11 -6.03 4.47 8.05
CA GLU A 11 -6.21 4.98 6.68
C GLU A 11 -5.28 6.14 6.34
N GLN A 12 -5.09 7.08 7.28
CA GLN A 12 -4.26 8.27 7.06
C GLN A 12 -2.79 7.90 6.79
N ILE A 13 -2.25 6.95 7.57
CA ILE A 13 -0.87 6.47 7.42
C ILE A 13 -0.73 5.68 6.11
N ARG A 14 -1.67 4.77 5.85
CA ARG A 14 -1.70 3.95 4.63
C ARG A 14 -1.69 4.81 3.36
N GLN A 15 -2.52 5.86 3.30
CA GLN A 15 -2.61 6.76 2.16
C GLN A 15 -1.35 7.63 2.02
N MET A 16 -0.82 8.16 3.13
CA MET A 16 0.44 8.93 3.11
C MET A 16 1.59 8.10 2.52
N LEU A 17 1.76 6.86 2.98
CA LEU A 17 2.79 5.95 2.46
C LEU A 17 2.58 5.62 0.99
N ALA A 18 1.33 5.35 0.57
CA ALA A 18 1.01 5.06 -0.81
C ALA A 18 1.35 6.23 -1.75
N GLN A 19 1.06 7.46 -1.35
CA GLN A 19 1.43 8.66 -2.10
C GLN A 19 2.94 8.83 -2.19
N MET A 20 3.66 8.74 -1.07
CA MET A 20 5.13 8.89 -1.05
C MET A 20 5.81 7.88 -1.97
N LEU A 21 5.44 6.60 -1.88
CA LEU A 21 6.00 5.54 -2.72
C LEU A 21 5.57 5.68 -4.19
N GLY A 22 4.34 6.13 -4.45
CA GLY A 22 3.89 6.44 -5.80
C GLY A 22 4.70 7.57 -6.46
N HIS A 23 5.05 8.61 -5.71
CA HIS A 23 5.91 9.70 -6.18
C HIS A 23 7.32 9.22 -6.55
N GLU A 24 7.84 8.20 -5.87
CA GLU A 24 9.12 7.53 -6.19
C GLU A 24 9.03 6.56 -7.39
N GLY A 25 7.85 6.45 -8.03
CA GLY A 25 7.64 5.66 -9.25
C GLY A 25 7.32 4.19 -9.02
N TYR A 26 6.95 3.80 -7.80
CA TYR A 26 6.44 2.46 -7.50
C TYR A 26 4.96 2.33 -7.88
N GLU A 27 4.56 1.12 -8.27
CA GLU A 27 3.15 0.77 -8.33
C GLU A 27 2.72 0.29 -6.94
N VAL A 28 1.86 1.04 -6.27
CA VAL A 28 1.50 0.80 -4.87
C VAL A 28 0.07 0.32 -4.76
N HIS A 29 -0.11 -0.78 -4.03
CA HIS A 29 -1.40 -1.31 -3.60
C HIS A 29 -1.51 -1.14 -2.09
N THR A 30 -2.73 -0.99 -1.59
CA THR A 30 -3.00 -0.78 -0.16
C THR A 30 -4.01 -1.78 0.35
N ALA A 31 -3.87 -2.20 1.60
CA ALA A 31 -4.86 -3.00 2.32
C ALA A 31 -4.98 -2.51 3.77
N GLU A 32 -6.18 -2.56 4.34
CA GLU A 32 -6.44 -2.15 5.72
C GLU A 32 -6.12 -3.26 6.74
N ASN A 33 -5.95 -4.50 6.27
CA ASN A 33 -5.65 -5.65 7.11
C ASN A 33 -4.94 -6.76 6.33
N GLY A 34 -4.47 -7.78 7.06
CA GLY A 34 -3.75 -8.91 6.49
C GLY A 34 -4.58 -9.74 5.51
N GLU A 35 -5.89 -9.93 5.77
CA GLU A 35 -6.74 -10.73 4.86
C GLU A 35 -6.92 -10.04 3.51
N GLU A 36 -7.13 -8.73 3.50
CA GLU A 36 -7.17 -7.94 2.26
C GLU A 36 -5.81 -7.95 1.56
N GLY A 37 -4.72 -7.78 2.29
CA GLY A 37 -3.37 -7.83 1.73
C GLY A 37 -3.06 -9.17 1.07
N MET A 38 -3.44 -10.27 1.70
CA MET A 38 -3.24 -11.63 1.17
C MET A 38 -4.04 -11.90 -0.11
N ARG A 39 -5.12 -11.16 -0.40
CA ARG A 39 -5.87 -11.28 -1.67
C ARG A 39 -5.18 -10.58 -2.85
N LEU A 40 -4.19 -9.73 -2.58
CA LEU A 40 -3.50 -8.90 -3.59
C LEU A 40 -2.14 -9.47 -4.03
N VAL A 41 -1.66 -10.54 -3.39
CA VAL A 41 -0.35 -11.18 -3.63
C VAL A 41 -0.44 -12.51 -4.34
#